data_AF-A0A0W8E6X8-F1
#
_entry.id   AF-A0A0W8E6X8-F1
#
_cell.length_a   1.000
_cell.length_b   1.000
_cell.length_c   1.000
_cell.angle_alpha   90.00
_cell.angle_beta   90.00
_cell.angle_gamma   90.00
#
_symmetry.space_group_name_H-M   'P 1'
#
loop_
_entity.id
_entity.type
_entity.pdbx_description
1 polymer ?
#
loop_
_entity_poly.entity_id
_entity_poly.type
_entity_poly.pdbx_seq_one_letter_code
_entity_poly.pdbx_strand_id
1 'polypeptide(L)'
;MSKFDHIDGQPDEDQVLTWTEEFFFSLLNVLNAFFSNVDIKDAAERMSLIPFDQLVLEQLTDESDAIKTIATTRVTELAEMEVSYLRAYSD
;
A
#
# COMPACT_ATOMS: atom_id res chain seq x y z
N MET A 1 6.47 11.06 -18.59
CA MET A 1 6.97 9.74 -19.03
C MET A 1 6.46 8.76 -18.00
N SER A 2 5.85 7.65 -18.43
CA SER A 2 5.30 6.63 -17.51
C SER A 2 6.40 6.16 -16.55
N LYS A 3 6.05 5.94 -15.29
CA LYS A 3 6.89 5.28 -14.29
C LYS A 3 7.10 3.80 -14.61
N PHE A 4 6.20 3.22 -15.40
CA PHE A 4 6.15 1.80 -15.69
C PHE A 4 6.32 1.48 -17.17
N ASP A 5 7.01 0.39 -17.43
CA ASP A 5 7.16 -0.21 -18.74
C ASP A 5 5.84 -0.83 -19.20
N HIS A 6 5.71 -1.01 -20.51
CA HIS A 6 4.55 -1.65 -21.11
C HIS A 6 5.01 -2.81 -21.99
N ILE A 7 4.49 -4.01 -21.72
CA ILE A 7 4.74 -5.23 -22.47
C ILE A 7 3.49 -5.52 -23.29
N ASP A 8 3.63 -5.59 -24.63
CA ASP A 8 2.52 -5.80 -25.56
C ASP A 8 1.35 -4.79 -25.41
N GLY A 9 1.69 -3.56 -25.00
CA GLY A 9 0.72 -2.47 -24.83
C GLY A 9 -0.08 -2.54 -23.52
N GLN A 10 0.21 -3.49 -22.64
CA GLN A 10 -0.29 -3.53 -21.27
C GLN A 10 0.81 -3.11 -20.29
N PRO A 11 0.47 -2.54 -19.13
CA PRO A 11 1.46 -2.28 -18.09
C PRO A 11 2.19 -3.56 -17.69
N ASP A 12 3.49 -3.44 -17.41
CA ASP A 12 4.23 -4.50 -16.74
C ASP A 12 3.71 -4.66 -15.30
N GLU A 13 2.84 -5.66 -15.09
CA GLU A 13 2.17 -5.88 -13.83
C GLU A 13 3.15 -6.17 -12.69
N ASP A 14 4.19 -6.98 -12.93
CA ASP A 14 5.19 -7.32 -11.91
C ASP A 14 5.95 -6.08 -11.43
N GLN A 15 6.23 -5.15 -12.35
CA GLN A 15 6.85 -3.87 -12.00
C GLN A 15 5.92 -2.99 -11.15
N VAL A 16 4.62 -2.93 -11.48
CA VAL A 16 3.63 -2.17 -10.71
C VAL A 16 3.45 -2.77 -9.31
N LEU A 17 3.37 -4.10 -9.21
CA LEU A 17 3.25 -4.81 -7.93
C LEU A 17 4.48 -4.57 -7.04
N THR A 18 5.68 -4.73 -7.61
CA THR A 18 6.94 -4.49 -6.89
C THR A 18 7.02 -3.06 -6.36
N TRP A 19 6.72 -2.08 -7.20
CA TRP A 19 6.71 -0.68 -6.78
C TRP A 19 5.69 -0.42 -5.66
N THR A 20 4.51 -1.03 -5.74
CA THR A 20 3.45 -0.87 -4.74
C THR A 20 3.87 -1.43 -3.38
N GLU A 21 4.53 -2.60 -3.37
CA GLU A 21 5.08 -3.21 -2.17
C GLU A 21 6.16 -2.32 -1.54
N GLU A 22 7.12 -1.85 -2.33
CA GLU A 22 8.18 -0.96 -1.86
C GLU A 22 7.63 0.35 -1.28
N PHE A 23 6.61 0.93 -1.93
CA PHE A 23 5.91 2.11 -1.44
C PHE A 23 5.22 1.83 -0.10
N PHE A 24 4.47 0.73 0.01
CA PHE A 24 3.80 0.33 1.23
C PHE A 24 4.78 0.09 2.38
N PHE A 25 5.88 -0.63 2.15
CA PHE A 25 6.91 -0.86 3.17
C PHE A 25 7.59 0.43 3.62
N SER A 26 7.82 1.36 2.69
CA SER A 26 8.36 2.69 3.03
C SER A 26 7.40 3.47 3.92
N LEU A 27 6.09 3.41 3.66
CA LEU A 27 5.07 4.00 4.52
C LEU A 27 5.01 3.32 5.89
N LEU A 28 5.04 1.98 5.96
CA LEU A 28 5.06 1.27 7.24
C LEU A 28 6.26 1.67 8.11
N ASN A 29 7.43 1.85 7.51
CA ASN A 29 8.60 2.33 8.24
C ASN A 29 8.39 3.71 8.86
N VAL A 30 7.69 4.61 8.16
CA VAL A 30 7.31 5.92 8.70
C VAL A 30 6.26 5.75 9.82
N LEU A 31 5.25 4.90 9.59
CA LEU A 31 4.17 4.62 10.54
C LEU A 31 4.65 3.96 11.84
N ASN A 32 5.70 3.14 11.77
CA ASN A 32 6.31 2.50 12.94
C ASN A 32 6.74 3.52 14.00
N ALA A 33 7.24 4.69 13.60
CA ALA A 33 7.59 5.76 14.54
C ALA A 33 6.35 6.27 15.32
N PHE A 34 5.18 6.30 14.67
CA PHE A 34 3.92 6.72 15.29
C PHE A 34 3.27 5.61 16.13
N PHE A 35 3.43 4.35 15.73
CA PHE A 35 2.77 3.22 16.40
C PHE A 35 3.61 2.55 17.50
N SER A 36 4.92 2.78 17.54
CA SER A 36 5.82 2.18 18.53
C SER A 36 5.49 2.47 20.00
N ASN A 37 4.69 3.51 20.29
CA ASN A 37 4.35 3.93 21.65
C ASN A 37 2.86 3.79 21.98
N VAL A 38 2.07 3.13 21.13
CA VAL A 38 0.64 2.90 21.37
C VAL A 38 0.36 1.41 21.57
N ASP A 39 -0.77 1.09 22.20
CA ASP A 39 -1.23 -0.29 22.34
C ASP A 39 -1.46 -0.92 20.95
N ILE A 40 -1.23 -2.22 20.84
CA ILE A 40 -1.37 -2.93 19.57
C ILE A 40 -2.81 -2.88 19.01
N LYS A 41 -3.83 -2.79 19.88
CA LYS A 41 -5.23 -2.59 19.47
C LYS A 41 -5.43 -1.21 18.85
N ASP A 42 -4.88 -0.18 19.49
CA ASP A 42 -4.91 1.19 19.00
C ASP A 42 -4.13 1.31 17.68
N ALA A 43 -3.00 0.62 17.54
CA ALA A 43 -2.24 0.57 16.30
C ALA A 43 -3.04 -0.06 15.16
N ALA A 44 -3.69 -1.21 15.42
CA ALA A 44 -4.53 -1.89 14.44
C ALA A 44 -5.74 -1.04 14.00
N GLU A 45 -6.41 -0.36 14.95
CA GLU A 45 -7.52 0.54 14.66
C GLU A 45 -7.04 1.72 13.79
N ARG A 46 -5.97 2.40 14.20
CA ARG A 46 -5.43 3.54 13.44
C ARG A 46 -4.93 3.15 12.06
N MET A 47 -4.25 2.01 11.93
CA MET A 47 -3.79 1.48 10.64
C MET A 47 -4.97 1.25 9.69
N SER A 48 -6.09 0.71 10.19
CA SER A 48 -7.29 0.43 9.38
C SER A 48 -8.01 1.68 8.87
N LEU A 49 -7.68 2.87 9.39
CA LEU A 49 -8.24 4.15 8.96
C LEU A 49 -7.36 4.87 7.95
N ILE A 50 -6.17 4.36 7.64
CA ILE A 50 -5.26 4.98 6.68
C ILE A 50 -5.79 4.72 5.26
N PRO A 51 -5.99 5.77 4.44
CA PRO A 51 -6.46 5.61 3.07
C PRO A 51 -5.29 5.27 2.13
N PHE A 52 -4.73 4.07 2.26
CA PHE A 52 -3.55 3.64 1.51
C PHE A 52 -3.76 3.67 -0.01
N ASP A 53 -4.97 3.36 -0.47
CA ASP A 53 -5.39 3.47 -1.86
C ASP A 53 -5.24 4.90 -2.39
N GLN A 54 -5.72 5.90 -1.64
CA GLN A 54 -5.61 7.31 -2.00
C GLN A 54 -4.15 7.76 -2.03
N LEU A 55 -3.34 7.35 -1.05
CA LEU A 55 -1.91 7.66 -1.01
C LEU A 55 -1.17 7.10 -2.24
N VAL A 56 -1.53 5.90 -2.70
CA VAL A 56 -1.00 5.33 -3.95
C VAL A 56 -1.48 6.14 -5.17
N LEU A 57 -2.77 6.48 -5.24
CA LEU A 57 -3.33 7.25 -6.37
C LEU A 57 -2.66 8.62 -6.52
N GLU A 58 -2.34 9.30 -5.41
CA GLU A 58 -1.61 10.56 -5.42
C GLU A 58 -0.22 10.40 -6.08
N GLN A 59 0.48 9.29 -5.81
CA GLN A 59 1.76 9.00 -6.44
C GLN A 59 1.63 8.64 -7.92
N LEU A 60 0.47 8.20 -8.37
CA LEU A 60 0.23 7.68 -9.71
C LEU A 60 -0.69 8.60 -10.55
N THR A 61 -0.81 9.88 -10.18
CA THR A 61 -1.76 10.82 -10.80
C THR A 61 -1.72 10.82 -12.34
N ASP A 62 -0.52 10.80 -12.92
CA ASP A 62 -0.28 10.85 -14.37
C ASP A 62 -0.27 9.47 -15.06
N GLU A 63 -0.50 8.38 -14.31
CA GLU A 63 -0.50 7.03 -14.85
C GLU A 63 -1.87 6.61 -15.39
N SER A 64 -1.86 5.54 -16.19
CA SER A 64 -3.08 4.93 -16.73
C SER A 64 -3.97 4.34 -15.64
N ASP A 65 -5.27 4.26 -15.92
CA ASP A 65 -6.24 3.65 -15.00
C ASP A 65 -5.95 2.18 -14.73
N ALA A 66 -5.33 1.47 -15.70
CA ALA A 66 -4.89 0.09 -15.53
C ALA A 66 -3.80 -0.03 -14.45
N ILE A 67 -2.77 0.82 -14.51
CA ILE A 67 -1.71 0.89 -13.50
C ILE A 67 -2.27 1.25 -12.13
N LYS A 68 -3.13 2.29 -12.08
CA LYS A 68 -3.79 2.72 -10.84
C LYS A 68 -4.58 1.57 -10.21
N THR A 69 -5.34 0.83 -11.01
CA THR A 69 -6.17 -0.29 -10.53
C THR A 69 -5.32 -1.41 -9.94
N ILE A 70 -4.23 -1.82 -10.62
CA ILE A 70 -3.31 -2.85 -10.12
C ILE A 70 -2.71 -2.41 -8.78
N ALA A 71 -2.17 -1.19 -8.71
CA ALA A 71 -1.53 -0.66 -7.51
C ALA A 71 -2.52 -0.49 -6.34
N THR A 72 -3.72 0.05 -6.57
CA THR A 72 -4.71 0.22 -5.50
C THR A 72 -5.25 -1.12 -4.99
N THR A 73 -5.40 -2.11 -5.87
CA THR A 73 -5.79 -3.47 -5.47
C THR A 73 -4.72 -4.05 -4.56
N ARG A 74 -3.46 -4.02 -5.01
CA ARG A 74 -2.35 -4.60 -4.26
C ARG A 74 -2.12 -3.92 -2.91
N VAL A 75 -2.16 -2.58 -2.84
CA VAL A 75 -1.94 -1.88 -1.57
C VAL A 75 -3.05 -2.15 -0.56
N THR A 76 -4.29 -2.35 -1.03
CA THR A 76 -5.43 -2.70 -0.18
C THR A 76 -5.24 -4.08 0.42
N GLU A 77 -4.85 -5.08 -0.38
CA GLU A 77 -4.53 -6.43 0.11
C GLU A 77 -3.42 -6.41 1.17
N LEU A 78 -2.33 -5.67 0.93
CA LEU A 78 -1.22 -5.54 1.88
C LEU A 78 -1.68 -4.88 3.19
N ALA A 79 -2.47 -3.82 3.11
CA ALA A 79 -3.00 -3.13 4.28
C ALA A 79 -3.93 -4.04 5.10
N GLU A 80 -4.82 -4.78 4.44
CA GLU A 80 -5.71 -5.75 5.10
C GLU A 80 -4.92 -6.87 5.80
N MET A 81 -3.88 -7.40 5.14
CA MET A 81 -2.98 -8.39 5.73
C MET A 81 -2.27 -7.85 6.98
N GLU A 82 -1.73 -6.64 6.92
CA GLU A 82 -1.03 -6.02 8.05
C GLU A 82 -1.96 -5.75 9.23
N VAL A 83 -3.17 -5.23 8.98
CA VAL A 83 -4.19 -5.03 10.02
C VAL A 83 -4.60 -6.38 10.64
N SER A 84 -4.78 -7.41 9.81
CA SER A 84 -5.07 -8.77 10.30
C SER A 84 -3.95 -9.31 11.17
N TYR A 85 -2.69 -9.07 10.79
CA TYR A 85 -1.52 -9.45 11.57
C TYR A 85 -1.53 -8.75 12.93
N LEU A 86 -1.66 -7.42 12.97
CA LEU A 86 -1.71 -6.65 14.22
C LEU A 86 -2.83 -7.13 15.16
N ARG A 87 -4.03 -7.41 14.62
CA ARG A 87 -5.16 -7.92 15.40
C ARG A 87 -4.88 -9.29 16.01
N ALA A 88 -4.22 -10.19 15.29
CA ALA A 88 -3.88 -11.52 15.79
C ALA A 88 -2.92 -11.52 16.99
N TYR A 89 -2.09 -10.47 17.14
CA TYR A 89 -1.24 -10.28 18.32
C TYR A 89 -1.91 -9.49 19.44
N SER A 90 -3.15 -9.03 19.22
CA SER A 90 -3.94 -8.28 20.21
C SER A 90 -4.92 -9.13 21.01
N ASP A 91 -5.09 -10.40 20.60
CA ASP A 91 -5.85 -11.45 21.29
C ASP A 91 -5.01 -12.16 22.36
#